data_AF-A0A8T6CCY0-F1
#
_entry.id   AF-A0A8T6CCY0-F1
#
_cell.length_a   1.000
_cell.length_b   1.000
_cell.length_c   1.000
_cell.angle_alpha   90.00
_cell.angle_beta   90.00
_cell.angle_gamma   90.00
#
_symmetry.space_group_name_H-M   'P 1'
#
loop_
_entity.id
_entity.type
_entity.pdbx_description
1 polymer ?
#
loop_
_entity_poly.entity_id
_entity_poly.type
_entity_poly.pdbx_seq_one_letter_code
_entity_poly.pdbx_strand_id
1 'polypeptide(L)'
;MAAFQLHLPDARLVALAIHYHLGRPGSETDAATLQRHSLGLGPVLETLEPQLAGSGESEVIEVDLSAYQVTRLGAALHGTVNELKQFGMAGGRSAVPGFAEAFGRLFPEAAVGEAFDALDLVPDAVRLRRRIADAVREAEAEVEAAREAAQAEAERQRRGPLRRLLDRLGALFGRGGS
;
A
#
# COMPACT_ATOMS: atom_id res chain seq x y z
N MET A 1 -6.30 -8.68 8.74
CA MET A 1 -5.71 -7.41 9.23
C MET A 1 -4.44 -7.75 9.97
N ALA A 2 -3.39 -6.97 9.78
CA ALA A 2 -2.09 -7.12 10.41
C ALA A 2 -1.78 -5.86 11.23
N ALA A 3 -1.42 -6.05 12.50
CA ALA A 3 -1.00 -4.98 13.39
C ALA A 3 0.54 -4.86 13.36
N PHE A 4 1.04 -3.65 13.11
CA PHE A 4 2.46 -3.34 13.13
C PHE A 4 2.79 -2.47 14.33
N GLN A 5 3.79 -2.89 15.10
CA GLN A 5 4.41 -2.08 16.13
C GLN A 5 5.68 -1.46 15.55
N LEU A 6 5.69 -0.13 15.46
CA LEU A 6 6.77 0.64 14.85
C LEU A 6 7.42 1.52 15.90
N HIS A 7 8.73 1.44 16.04
CA HIS A 7 9.47 2.49 16.74
C HIS A 7 9.45 3.78 15.92
N LEU A 8 9.61 4.93 16.58
CA LEU A 8 9.52 6.23 15.93
C LEU A 8 10.35 6.36 14.62
N PRO A 9 11.62 5.91 14.54
CA PRO A 9 12.38 5.99 13.28
C PRO A 9 11.75 5.17 12.14
N ASP A 10 11.22 3.99 12.46
CA ASP A 10 10.54 3.13 11.48
C ASP A 10 9.20 3.73 11.06
N ALA A 11 8.45 4.32 12.00
CA ALA A 11 7.19 4.99 11.72
C ALA A 11 7.37 6.21 10.81
N ARG A 12 8.45 6.99 11.00
CA ARG A 12 8.83 8.09 10.10
C ARG A 12 9.16 7.57 8.69
N LEU A 13 9.89 6.47 8.58
CA LEU A 13 10.17 5.83 7.28
C LEU A 13 8.91 5.29 6.61
N VAL A 14 7.98 4.71 7.36
CA VAL A 14 6.66 4.29 6.85
C VAL A 14 5.89 5.50 6.34
N ALA A 15 5.80 6.59 7.11
CA ALA A 15 5.13 7.82 6.67
C ALA A 15 5.78 8.40 5.40
N LEU A 16 7.11 8.47 5.35
CA LEU A 16 7.83 8.93 4.15
C LEU A 16 7.53 8.04 2.95
N ALA A 17 7.46 6.72 3.15
CA ALA A 17 7.14 5.80 2.08
C ALA A 17 5.70 5.97 1.56
N ILE A 18 4.76 6.25 2.45
CA ILE A 18 3.39 6.56 2.05
C ILE A 18 3.34 7.89 1.29
N HIS A 19 4.04 8.94 1.74
CA HIS A 19 4.17 10.20 0.99
C HIS A 19 4.74 9.99 -0.41
N TYR A 20 5.85 9.24 -0.52
CA TYR A 20 6.41 8.83 -1.80
C TYR A 20 5.36 8.14 -2.69
N HIS A 21 4.62 7.19 -2.13
CA HIS A 21 3.63 6.44 -2.86
C HIS A 21 2.49 7.33 -3.38
N LEU A 22 1.94 8.18 -2.53
CA LEU A 22 0.82 9.08 -2.86
C LEU A 22 1.23 10.18 -3.83
N GLY A 23 2.49 10.62 -3.80
CA GLY A 23 3.04 11.60 -4.74
C GLY A 23 3.19 11.07 -6.17
N ARG A 24 3.26 9.74 -6.36
CA ARG A 24 3.42 9.15 -7.70
C ARG A 24 2.11 9.20 -8.50
N PRO A 25 2.14 9.70 -9.76
CA PRO A 25 0.96 9.70 -10.62
C PRO A 25 0.35 8.30 -10.77
N GLY A 26 -0.97 8.20 -10.55
CA GLY A 26 -1.75 6.97 -10.73
C GLY A 26 -1.49 5.88 -9.71
N SER A 27 -0.73 6.13 -8.62
CA SER A 27 -0.42 5.12 -7.63
C SER A 27 -1.70 4.51 -7.06
N GLU A 28 -2.66 5.30 -6.59
CA GLU A 28 -3.91 4.82 -5.99
C GLU A 28 -5.13 4.92 -6.89
N THR A 29 -4.94 5.09 -8.20
CA THR A 29 -6.07 5.16 -9.14
C THR A 29 -6.46 3.75 -9.58
N ASP A 30 -7.70 3.37 -9.33
CA ASP A 30 -8.28 2.14 -9.87
C ASP A 30 -8.43 2.26 -11.39
N ALA A 31 -7.88 1.29 -12.14
CA ALA A 31 -7.83 1.36 -13.59
C ALA A 31 -9.21 1.20 -14.27
N ALA A 32 -10.17 0.56 -13.60
CA ALA A 32 -11.50 0.32 -14.16
C ALA A 32 -12.47 1.48 -13.91
N THR A 33 -12.33 2.16 -12.76
CA THR A 33 -13.23 3.22 -12.30
C THR A 33 -12.60 4.61 -12.36
N LEU A 34 -11.28 4.69 -12.53
CA LEU A 34 -10.46 5.90 -12.44
C LEU A 34 -10.59 6.66 -11.11
N GLN A 35 -11.17 6.02 -10.09
CA GLN A 35 -11.32 6.60 -8.76
C GLN A 35 -10.14 6.24 -7.87
N ARG A 36 -9.88 7.07 -6.86
CA ARG A 36 -8.89 6.73 -5.84
C ARG A 36 -9.38 5.54 -5.01
N HIS A 37 -8.51 4.58 -4.77
CA HIS A 37 -8.82 3.40 -3.99
C HIS A 37 -9.05 3.79 -2.53
N SER A 38 -10.29 3.64 -2.04
CA SER A 38 -10.65 4.00 -0.65
C SER A 38 -9.89 3.20 0.41
N LEU A 39 -9.36 2.03 0.04
CA LEU A 39 -8.51 1.19 0.90
C LEU A 39 -7.01 1.43 0.68
N GLY A 40 -6.63 2.56 0.06
CA GLY A 40 -5.22 2.94 -0.16
C GLY A 40 -4.44 3.21 1.14
N LEU A 41 -3.24 3.75 0.98
CA LEU A 41 -2.39 4.19 2.07
C LEU A 41 -2.76 5.59 2.58
N GLY A 42 -3.60 6.35 1.88
CA GLY A 42 -4.10 7.67 2.34
C GLY A 42 -4.66 7.65 3.77
N PRO A 43 -5.66 6.80 4.09
CA PRO A 43 -6.21 6.70 5.44
C PRO A 43 -5.19 6.23 6.50
N VAL A 44 -4.20 5.44 6.09
CA VAL A 44 -3.10 5.01 6.98
C VAL A 44 -2.27 6.23 7.37
N LEU A 45 -1.93 7.08 6.40
CA LEU A 45 -1.18 8.31 6.65
C LEU A 45 -1.94 9.26 7.58
N GLU A 46 -3.24 9.46 7.33
CA GLU A 46 -4.11 10.30 8.17
C GLU A 46 -4.14 9.84 9.64
N THR A 47 -4.01 8.53 9.86
CA THR A 47 -3.96 7.94 11.21
C THR A 47 -2.55 8.00 11.82
N LEU A 48 -1.51 7.90 10.99
CA LEU A 48 -0.11 7.82 11.42
C LEU A 48 0.48 9.20 11.77
N GLU A 49 0.19 10.24 10.98
CA GLU A 49 0.79 11.57 11.18
C GLU A 49 0.49 12.22 12.55
N PRO A 50 -0.74 12.15 13.09
CA PRO A 50 -1.02 12.69 14.42
C PRO A 50 -0.22 12.00 15.52
N GLN A 51 0.02 10.69 15.40
CA GLN A 51 0.83 9.93 16.35
C GLN A 51 2.29 10.41 16.29
N LEU A 52 2.86 10.53 15.09
CA LEU A 52 4.22 11.04 14.90
C LEU A 52 4.46 12.43 15.50
N ALA A 53 3.45 13.31 15.47
CA ALA A 53 3.56 14.66 16.03
C ALA A 53 3.50 14.69 17.57
N GLY A 54 2.83 13.71 18.18
CA GLY A 54 2.68 13.61 19.63
C GLY A 54 3.73 12.73 20.31
N SER A 55 4.43 11.88 19.56
CA SER A 55 5.26 10.83 20.13
C SER A 55 6.68 11.27 20.54
N GLY A 56 7.13 10.76 21.69
CA GLY A 56 8.53 10.84 22.11
C GLY A 56 9.42 9.78 21.45
N GLU A 57 10.75 9.92 21.54
CA GLU A 57 11.72 9.02 20.86
C GLU A 57 11.58 7.53 21.24
N SER A 58 11.09 7.22 22.44
CA SER A 58 10.95 5.86 22.96
C SER A 58 9.56 5.23 22.72
N GLU A 59 8.68 5.91 22.01
CA GLU A 59 7.29 5.48 21.83
C GLU A 59 7.15 4.43 20.71
N VAL A 60 6.25 3.47 20.95
CA VAL A 60 5.85 2.47 19.95
C VAL A 60 4.52 2.92 19.35
N ILE A 61 4.50 3.08 18.04
CA ILE A 61 3.34 3.47 17.25
C ILE A 61 2.69 2.20 16.69
N GLU A 62 1.41 2.03 16.94
CA GLU A 62 0.63 0.92 16.43
C GLU A 62 -0.11 1.31 15.15
N VAL A 63 0.01 0.48 14.12
CA VAL A 63 -0.65 0.70 12.83
C VAL A 63 -1.33 -0.58 12.39
N ASP A 64 -2.65 -0.52 12.25
CA ASP A 64 -3.46 -1.61 11.71
C ASP A 64 -3.60 -1.49 10.20
N LEU A 65 -3.19 -2.54 9.48
CA LEU A 65 -3.22 -2.60 8.03
C LEU A 65 -4.06 -3.76 7.52
N SER A 66 -4.87 -3.52 6.50
CA SER A 66 -5.44 -4.60 5.69
C SER A 66 -4.36 -5.28 4.85
N ALA A 67 -4.60 -6.52 4.40
CA ALA A 67 -3.66 -7.23 3.53
C ALA A 67 -3.32 -6.40 2.27
N TYR A 68 -4.33 -5.76 1.67
CA TYR A 68 -4.11 -4.84 0.56
C TYR A 68 -3.13 -3.72 0.94
N GLN A 69 -3.35 -3.01 2.05
CA GLN A 69 -2.44 -1.95 2.50
C GLN A 69 -1.03 -2.44 2.81
N VAL A 70 -0.86 -3.65 3.35
CA VAL A 70 0.46 -4.26 3.56
C VAL A 70 1.20 -4.45 2.23
N THR A 71 0.54 -4.98 1.19
CA THR A 71 1.16 -5.12 -0.14
C THR A 71 1.57 -3.75 -0.72
N ARG A 72 0.72 -2.73 -0.56
CA ARG A 72 0.98 -1.37 -1.01
C ARG A 72 2.15 -0.72 -0.27
N LEU A 73 2.23 -0.92 1.05
CA LEU A 73 3.32 -0.44 1.87
C LEU A 73 4.65 -1.11 1.49
N GLY A 74 4.65 -2.42 1.21
CA GLY A 74 5.83 -3.13 0.72
C GLY A 74 6.38 -2.53 -0.58
N ALA A 75 5.52 -2.25 -1.55
CA ALA A 75 5.88 -1.59 -2.80
C ALA A 75 6.35 -0.15 -2.58
N ALA A 76 5.68 0.59 -1.69
CA ALA A 76 6.04 1.96 -1.32
C ALA A 76 7.45 2.04 -0.71
N LEU A 77 7.75 1.18 0.27
CA LEU A 77 9.08 1.12 0.90
C LEU A 77 10.17 0.76 -0.10
N HIS A 78 9.88 -0.17 -1.03
CA HIS A 78 10.83 -0.49 -2.09
C HIS A 78 11.15 0.72 -2.98
N GLY A 79 10.13 1.45 -3.43
CA GLY A 79 10.34 2.65 -4.25
C GLY A 79 11.04 3.77 -3.48
N THR A 80 10.72 3.93 -2.19
CA THR A 80 11.32 4.94 -1.30
C THR A 80 12.82 4.72 -1.12
N VAL A 81 13.29 3.47 -1.04
CA VAL A 81 14.74 3.17 -1.03
C VAL A 81 15.45 3.70 -2.27
N ASN A 82 14.82 3.61 -3.44
CA ASN A 82 15.40 4.15 -4.68
C ASN A 82 15.31 5.68 -4.71
N GLU A 83 14.20 6.24 -4.25
CA GLU A 83 14.01 7.69 -4.17
C GLU A 83 15.02 8.34 -3.21
N LEU A 84 15.23 7.79 -2.02
CA LEU A 84 16.21 8.28 -1.04
C LEU A 84 17.62 8.38 -1.64
N LYS A 85 18.03 7.36 -2.42
CA LYS A 85 19.32 7.39 -3.13
C LYS A 85 19.38 8.53 -4.13
N GLN A 86 18.35 8.68 -4.96
CA GLN A 86 18.29 9.74 -5.97
C GLN A 86 18.23 11.13 -5.32
N PHE A 87 17.44 11.28 -4.27
CA PHE A 87 17.28 12.50 -3.51
C PHE A 87 18.58 12.97 -2.87
N GLY A 88 19.32 12.07 -2.21
CA GLY A 88 20.65 12.37 -1.66
C GLY A 88 21.66 12.75 -2.75
N MET A 89 21.78 11.95 -3.81
CA MET A 89 22.69 12.26 -4.93
C MET A 89 22.34 13.55 -5.67
N ALA A 90 21.06 13.93 -5.71
CA ALA A 90 20.59 15.14 -6.35
C ALA A 90 20.66 16.38 -5.43
N GLY A 91 21.20 16.25 -4.22
CA GLY A 91 21.31 17.36 -3.26
C GLY A 91 19.95 17.85 -2.78
N GLY A 92 19.07 16.92 -2.40
CA GLY A 92 17.75 17.24 -1.84
C GLY A 92 16.68 17.58 -2.87
N ARG A 93 16.86 17.16 -4.14
CA ARG A 93 15.83 17.32 -5.19
C ARG A 93 15.17 15.98 -5.49
N SER A 94 13.84 15.97 -5.50
CA SER A 94 13.03 14.80 -5.85
C SER A 94 12.12 15.09 -7.05
N ALA A 95 11.89 14.08 -7.88
CA ALA A 95 10.89 14.14 -8.95
C ALA A 95 9.47 13.80 -8.46
N VAL A 96 9.35 13.33 -7.22
CA VAL A 96 8.08 12.97 -6.60
C VAL A 96 7.51 14.19 -5.87
N PRO A 97 6.33 14.70 -6.27
CA PRO A 97 5.68 15.82 -5.61
C PRO A 97 5.53 15.60 -4.10
N GLY A 98 5.89 16.63 -3.32
CA GLY A 98 5.77 16.61 -1.86
C GLY A 98 6.83 15.78 -1.11
N PHE A 99 7.67 15.00 -1.80
CA PHE A 99 8.65 14.14 -1.14
C PHE A 99 9.69 14.93 -0.33
N ALA A 100 10.26 15.99 -0.92
CA ALA A 100 11.25 16.82 -0.24
C ALA A 100 10.69 17.51 1.01
N GLU A 101 9.45 17.99 0.92
CA GLU A 101 8.74 18.62 2.05
C GLU A 101 8.45 17.60 3.16
N ALA A 102 7.93 16.43 2.79
CA ALA A 102 7.69 15.34 3.75
C ALA A 102 8.99 14.88 4.42
N PHE A 103 10.08 14.75 3.66
CA PHE A 103 11.40 14.41 4.19
C PHE A 103 11.86 15.40 5.25
N GLY A 104 11.85 16.71 4.92
CA GLY A 104 12.29 17.75 5.85
C GLY A 104 11.44 17.83 7.13
N ARG A 105 10.14 17.53 7.04
CA ARG A 105 9.25 17.49 8.19
C ARG A 105 9.46 16.25 9.07
N LEU A 106 9.67 15.08 8.45
CA LEU A 106 9.79 13.81 9.17
C LEU A 106 11.19 13.59 9.76
N PHE A 107 12.22 14.18 9.15
CA PHE A 107 13.61 14.06 9.57
C PHE A 107 14.23 15.46 9.73
N PRO A 108 13.74 16.26 10.70
CA PRO A 108 14.21 17.63 10.90
C PRO A 108 15.71 17.70 11.22
N GLU A 109 16.29 16.64 11.79
CA GLU A 109 17.74 16.48 11.98
C GLU A 109 18.55 16.66 10.69
N ALA A 110 17.99 16.32 9.53
CA ALA A 110 18.61 16.53 8.21
C ALA A 110 18.74 18.02 7.84
N ALA A 111 17.94 18.89 8.44
CA ALA A 111 17.95 20.32 8.17
C ALA A 111 18.96 21.10 9.04
N VAL A 112 19.42 20.52 10.15
CA VAL A 112 20.19 21.22 11.19
C VAL A 112 21.71 21.12 10.99
N GLY A 113 22.20 20.32 10.04
CA GLY A 113 23.62 20.30 9.69
C GLY A 113 24.01 19.29 8.60
N GLU A 114 25.25 19.38 8.12
CA GLU A 114 25.81 18.55 7.03
C GLU A 114 26.02 17.05 7.41
N ALA A 115 25.72 16.66 8.65
CA ALA A 115 26.08 15.34 9.19
C ALA A 115 25.03 14.24 8.97
N PHE A 116 23.85 14.57 8.43
CA PHE A 116 22.77 13.62 8.18
C PHE A 116 22.19 13.82 6.78
N ASP A 117 22.40 12.84 5.90
CA ASP A 117 21.92 12.83 4.52
C ASP A 117 20.82 11.76 4.35
N ALA A 118 19.97 11.92 3.35
CA ALA A 118 18.99 10.92 2.93
C ALA A 118 19.63 9.55 2.61
N LEU A 119 20.91 9.53 2.23
CA LEU A 119 21.67 8.30 2.05
C LEU A 119 21.84 7.50 3.35
N ASP A 120 21.87 8.16 4.51
CA ASP A 120 22.00 7.51 5.82
C ASP A 120 20.74 6.74 6.21
N LEU A 121 19.58 7.11 5.65
CA LEU A 121 18.30 6.43 5.85
C LEU A 121 18.11 5.19 4.97
N VAL A 122 18.94 5.02 3.93
CA VAL A 122 18.81 3.89 2.99
C VAL A 122 18.98 2.53 3.71
N PRO A 123 20.00 2.31 4.56
CA PRO A 123 20.13 1.07 5.32
C PRO A 123 18.92 0.79 6.21
N ASP A 124 18.35 1.81 6.86
CA ASP A 124 17.18 1.66 7.73
C ASP A 124 15.93 1.28 6.96
N ALA A 125 15.67 1.95 5.83
CA ALA A 125 14.56 1.58 4.96
C ALA A 125 14.69 0.15 4.41
N VAL A 126 15.93 -0.30 4.11
CA VAL A 126 16.18 -1.69 3.70
C VAL A 126 15.94 -2.68 4.85
N ARG A 127 16.38 -2.36 6.08
CA ARG A 127 16.14 -3.19 7.27
C ARG A 127 14.64 -3.31 7.56
N LEU A 128 13.92 -2.20 7.58
CA LEU A 128 12.48 -2.15 7.75
C LEU A 128 11.76 -3.00 6.69
N ARG A 129 12.11 -2.84 5.41
CA ARG A 129 11.54 -3.63 4.32
C ARG A 129 11.77 -5.13 4.52
N ARG A 130 12.98 -5.53 4.93
CA ARG A 130 13.29 -6.95 5.22
C ARG A 130 12.45 -7.47 6.39
N ARG A 131 12.28 -6.67 7.44
CA ARG A 131 11.50 -7.05 8.63
C ARG A 131 10.03 -7.29 8.29
N ILE A 132 9.44 -6.51 7.39
CA ILE A 132 8.03 -6.68 6.98
C ILE A 132 7.84 -7.66 5.80
N ALA A 133 8.92 -8.20 5.23
CA ALA A 133 8.85 -8.96 3.98
C ALA A 133 7.97 -10.20 4.07
N ASP A 134 7.91 -10.83 5.24
CA ASP A 134 7.11 -12.03 5.47
C ASP A 134 5.62 -11.69 5.49
N ALA A 135 5.25 -10.64 6.23
CA ALA A 135 3.89 -10.09 6.23
C ALA A 135 3.43 -9.63 4.84
N VAL A 136 4.34 -9.08 4.03
CA VAL A 136 4.04 -8.72 2.63
C VAL A 136 3.72 -9.96 1.80
N ARG A 137 4.52 -11.03 1.90
CA ARG A 137 4.27 -12.28 1.15
C ARG A 137 2.94 -12.93 1.56
N GLU A 138 2.64 -12.95 2.85
CA GLU A 138 1.36 -13.46 3.36
C GLU A 138 0.18 -12.63 2.84
N ALA A 139 0.31 -11.30 2.88
CA ALA A 139 -0.71 -10.39 2.38
C ALA A 139 -0.91 -10.51 0.85
N GLU A 140 0.15 -10.71 0.07
CA GLU A 140 0.07 -10.97 -1.36
C GLU A 140 -0.73 -12.24 -1.65
N ALA A 141 -0.47 -13.32 -0.91
CA ALA A 141 -1.22 -14.57 -1.04
C ALA A 141 -2.70 -14.39 -0.68
N GLU A 142 -3.01 -13.64 0.39
CA GLU A 142 -4.39 -13.35 0.79
C GLU A 142 -5.14 -12.52 -0.27
N VAL A 143 -4.49 -11.48 -0.81
CA VAL A 143 -5.07 -10.64 -1.87
C VAL A 143 -5.33 -11.44 -3.14
N GLU A 144 -4.41 -12.33 -3.53
CA GLU A 144 -4.61 -13.16 -4.72
C GLU A 144 -5.73 -14.19 -4.52
N ALA A 145 -5.77 -14.87 -3.37
CA ALA A 145 -6.86 -15.80 -3.05
C ALA A 145 -8.23 -15.10 -3.04
N ALA A 146 -8.31 -13.86 -2.53
CA ALA A 146 -9.53 -13.07 -2.55
C ALA A 146 -9.95 -12.69 -3.98
N ARG A 147 -9.00 -12.36 -4.85
CA ARG A 147 -9.26 -12.07 -6.27
C ARG A 147 -9.77 -13.30 -7.01
N GLU A 148 -9.14 -14.45 -6.84
CA GLU A 148 -9.57 -15.72 -7.44
C GLU A 148 -10.99 -16.10 -6.99
N ALA A 149 -11.29 -15.98 -5.69
CA ALA A 149 -12.61 -16.24 -5.15
C ALA A 149 -13.68 -15.31 -5.76
N ALA A 150 -13.39 -14.01 -5.85
CA ALA A 150 -14.29 -13.03 -6.45
C ALA A 150 -14.54 -13.29 -7.95
N GLN A 151 -13.50 -13.69 -8.69
CA GLN A 151 -13.63 -14.06 -10.11
C GLN A 151 -14.48 -15.33 -10.27
N ALA A 152 -14.22 -16.37 -9.48
CA ALA A 152 -15.00 -17.61 -9.52
C ALA A 152 -16.47 -17.38 -9.17
N GLU A 153 -16.75 -16.51 -8.20
CA GLU A 153 -18.12 -16.12 -7.86
C GLU A 153 -18.78 -15.35 -9.02
N ALA A 154 -18.11 -14.36 -9.60
CA ALA A 154 -18.61 -13.61 -10.74
C ALA A 154 -18.91 -14.52 -11.95
N GLU A 155 -18.07 -15.52 -12.21
CA GLU A 155 -18.31 -16.52 -13.25
C GLU A 155 -19.53 -17.41 -12.97
N ARG A 156 -19.69 -17.88 -11.72
CA ARG A 156 -20.88 -18.65 -11.30
C ARG A 156 -22.15 -17.83 -11.47
N GLN A 157 -22.12 -16.56 -11.06
CA GLN A 157 -23.24 -15.64 -11.21
C GLN A 157 -23.55 -15.34 -12.69
N ARG A 158 -22.56 -15.28 -13.58
CA ARG A 158 -22.76 -15.16 -15.03
C ARG A 158 -23.33 -16.41 -15.69
N ARG A 159 -22.96 -17.61 -15.22
CA ARG A 159 -23.45 -18.90 -15.76
C ARG A 159 -24.85 -19.28 -15.26
N GLY A 160 -25.25 -18.85 -14.07
CA GLY A 160 -26.55 -19.16 -13.45
C GLY A 160 -27.81 -18.71 -14.24
N PRO A 161 -27.84 -17.52 -14.86
CA PRO A 161 -28.95 -17.06 -15.70
C PRO A 161 -29.06 -17.85 -17.01
N LEU A 162 -27.93 -18.13 -17.67
CA LEU A 162 -27.90 -18.87 -18.94
C LEU A 162 -28.37 -20.31 -18.78
N ARG A 163 -27.94 -20.97 -17.70
CA ARG A 163 -28.40 -22.33 -17.37
C ARG A 163 -29.91 -22.37 -17.10
N ARG A 164 -30.43 -21.39 -16.34
CA ARG A 164 -31.89 -21.25 -16.08
C ARG A 164 -32.70 -20.95 -17.35
N LEU A 165 -32.13 -20.22 -18.31
CA LEU A 165 -32.78 -19.95 -19.61
C LEU A 165 -32.83 -21.22 -20.48
N LEU A 166 -31.72 -21.97 -20.54
CA LEU A 166 -31.64 -23.23 -21.28
C LEU A 166 -32.53 -24.31 -20.68
N ASP A 167 -32.61 -24.41 -19.35
CA ASP A 167 -33.51 -25.35 -18.67
C ASP A 167 -34.99 -25.01 -18.95
N ARG A 168 -35.35 -23.72 -19.01
CA ARG A 168 -36.71 -23.27 -19.39
C ARG A 168 -37.03 -23.53 -20.86
N LEU A 169 -36.08 -23.34 -21.77
CA LEU A 169 -36.26 -23.65 -23.18
C LEU A 169 -36.38 -25.16 -23.40
N GLY A 170 -35.54 -25.97 -22.75
CA GLY A 170 -35.64 -27.44 -22.79
C GLY A 170 -36.99 -27.96 -22.27
N ALA A 171 -37.55 -27.34 -21.23
CA ALA A 171 -38.88 -27.70 -20.71
C ALA A 171 -40.03 -27.33 -21.67
N LEU A 172 -39.88 -26.27 -22.48
CA LEU A 172 -40.87 -25.86 -23.49
C LEU A 172 -40.85 -26.75 -24.74
N PHE A 173 -39.70 -27.31 -25.11
CA PHE A 173 -39.56 -28.18 -26.29
C PHE A 173 -39.61 -29.70 -25.97
N GLY A 174 -39.58 -30.09 -24.69
CA GLY A 174 -39.54 -31.49 -24.25
C GLY A 174 -40.89 -32.20 -24.01
N ARG A 175 -42.04 -31.50 -24.09
CA ARG A 175 -43.39 -32.11 -23.96
C ARG A 175 -44.11 -32.11 -25.31
N GLY A 176 -43.75 -33.04 -26.18
CA GLY A 176 -44.40 -33.20 -27.50
C GLY A 176 -44.39 -34.63 -28.03
N GLY A 177 -44.24 -35.64 -27.16
CA GLY A 177 -44.19 -37.03 -27.60
C GLY A 177 -44.71 -37.99 -26.54
N SER A 178 -46.03 -38.18 -26.51
CA SER A 178 -46.75 -39.43 -26.24
C SER A 178 -48.24 -39.18 -26.45
#